data_AF-A0A0L8KW62-F1
#
_entry.id   AF-A0A0L8KW62-F1
#
_cell.length_a   1.000
_cell.length_b   1.000
_cell.length_c   1.000
_cell.angle_alpha   90.00
_cell.angle_beta   90.00
_cell.angle_gamma   90.00
#
_symmetry.space_group_name_H-M   'P 1'
#
loop_
_entity.id
_entity.type
_entity.pdbx_description
1 polymer ?
#
loop_
_entity_poly.entity_id
_entity_poly.type
_entity_poly.pdbx_seq_one_letter_code
_entity_poly.pdbx_strand_id
1 'polypeptide(L)'
;MTTTTKTGPLQDILRDLRAVDGAVYAAVAATPTPTLDVRLRRLSRTADHSKISFTVAAALALVPGRPRKAALAGVGAIAVASASANLLGKRLVRRARPDREAARVEVARHVRMPDSASFPSGHTASAVAFATAVGVVLPVAAAPLGVLAGAVGYSRVHTGVHYPGDVAAGAVLGVVSAAVALTVEASWSAARGK
;
A
#
# COMPACT_ATOMS: atom_id res chain seq x y z
N MET A 1 23.42 -23.55 -31.78
CA MET A 1 22.03 -24.04 -31.95
C MET A 1 21.29 -23.70 -30.67
N THR A 2 20.74 -22.49 -30.57
CA THR A 2 20.05 -22.00 -29.37
C THR A 2 18.64 -22.57 -29.34
N THR A 3 18.39 -23.48 -28.40
CA THR A 3 17.07 -24.03 -28.10
C THR A 3 16.19 -22.95 -27.48
N THR A 4 15.37 -22.29 -28.31
CA THR A 4 14.31 -21.39 -27.83
C THR A 4 13.25 -22.25 -27.15
N THR A 5 13.33 -22.40 -25.82
CA THR A 5 12.26 -23.01 -25.03
C THR A 5 11.01 -22.15 -25.17
N LYS A 6 10.01 -22.68 -25.87
CA LYS A 6 8.70 -22.04 -26.06
C LYS A 6 8.05 -21.92 -24.67
N THR A 7 8.06 -20.74 -24.08
CA THR A 7 7.37 -20.50 -22.80
C THR A 7 5.85 -20.60 -22.99
N GLY A 8 5.14 -21.05 -21.96
CA GLY A 8 3.68 -21.21 -22.05
C GLY A 8 2.95 -19.85 -22.08
N PRO A 9 1.71 -19.76 -22.59
CA PRO A 9 0.98 -18.49 -22.74
C PRO A 9 0.91 -17.64 -21.46
N LEU A 10 0.75 -18.28 -20.30
CA LEU A 10 0.74 -17.59 -19.00
C LEU A 10 2.09 -16.95 -18.65
N GLN A 11 3.20 -17.62 -18.98
CA GLN A 11 4.54 -17.11 -18.69
C GLN A 11 4.86 -15.88 -19.54
N ASP A 12 4.37 -15.86 -20.79
CA ASP A 12 4.50 -14.72 -21.69
C ASP A 12 3.69 -13.53 -21.16
N ILE A 13 2.44 -13.73 -20.77
CA ILE A 13 1.60 -12.69 -20.15
C ILE A 13 2.27 -12.13 -18.89
N LEU A 14 2.80 -12.98 -18.01
CA LEU A 14 3.50 -12.53 -16.79
C LEU A 14 4.78 -11.75 -17.11
N ARG A 15 5.48 -12.11 -18.20
CA ARG A 15 6.65 -11.37 -18.68
C ARG A 15 6.24 -9.98 -19.16
N ASP A 16 5.18 -9.89 -19.96
CA ASP A 16 4.67 -8.63 -20.51
C ASP A 16 4.17 -7.70 -19.39
N LEU A 17 3.44 -8.24 -18.41
CA LEU A 17 3.00 -7.47 -17.24
C LEU A 17 4.19 -6.92 -16.44
N ARG A 18 5.26 -7.70 -16.25
CA ARG A 18 6.48 -7.22 -15.58
C ARG A 18 7.20 -6.14 -16.40
N ALA A 19 7.20 -6.28 -17.73
CA ALA A 19 7.80 -5.29 -18.62
C ALA A 19 7.04 -3.95 -18.56
N VAL A 20 5.71 -3.98 -18.63
CA VAL A 20 4.86 -2.79 -18.48
C VAL A 20 5.06 -2.16 -17.11
N ASP A 21 5.04 -2.94 -16.03
CA ASP A 21 5.25 -2.44 -14.67
C ASP A 21 6.63 -1.78 -14.49
N GLY A 22 7.66 -2.38 -15.08
CA GLY A 22 9.01 -1.81 -15.14
C GLY A 22 9.07 -0.52 -15.96
N ALA A 23 8.41 -0.46 -17.11
CA ALA A 23 8.37 0.72 -17.98
C ALA A 23 7.68 1.91 -17.30
N VAL A 24 6.56 1.67 -16.63
CA VAL A 24 5.85 2.71 -15.85
C VAL A 24 6.74 3.21 -14.71
N TYR A 25 7.42 2.31 -13.99
CA TYR A 25 8.38 2.71 -12.96
C TYR A 25 9.53 3.55 -13.55
N ALA A 26 10.12 3.12 -14.68
CA ALA A 26 11.21 3.83 -15.33
C ALA A 26 10.78 5.24 -15.79
N ALA A 27 9.57 5.39 -16.31
CA ALA A 27 9.02 6.69 -16.68
C ALA A 27 8.90 7.62 -15.46
N VAL A 28 8.41 7.12 -14.32
CA VAL A 28 8.35 7.89 -13.06
C VAL A 28 9.75 8.26 -12.57
N ALA A 29 10.69 7.31 -12.62
CA ALA A 29 12.07 7.51 -12.20
C ALA A 29 12.77 8.59 -13.04
N ALA A 30 12.60 8.57 -14.36
CA ALA A 30 13.24 9.47 -15.31
C ALA A 30 12.63 10.87 -15.39
N THR A 31 11.40 11.07 -14.89
CA THR A 31 10.71 12.37 -14.98
C THR A 31 11.19 13.31 -13.86
N PRO A 32 11.78 14.48 -14.17
CA PRO A 32 12.22 15.44 -13.15
C PRO A 32 11.01 16.11 -12.46
N THR A 33 10.95 16.04 -11.12
CA THR A 33 9.87 16.67 -10.34
C THR A 33 10.41 17.29 -9.04
N PRO A 34 11.36 18.24 -9.12
CA PRO A 34 12.08 18.76 -7.95
C PRO A 34 11.18 19.36 -6.87
N THR A 35 10.04 19.95 -7.26
CA THR A 35 9.04 20.50 -6.35
C THR A 35 8.29 19.44 -5.54
N LEU A 36 8.18 18.22 -6.06
CA LEU A 36 7.48 17.10 -5.43
C LEU A 36 8.43 16.19 -4.65
N ASP A 37 9.69 16.08 -5.05
CA ASP A 37 10.65 15.13 -4.49
C ASP A 37 10.75 15.17 -2.97
N VAL A 38 10.95 16.37 -2.42
CA VAL A 38 11.08 16.54 -0.96
C VAL A 38 9.76 16.22 -0.25
N ARG A 39 8.63 16.61 -0.84
CA ARG A 39 7.29 16.41 -0.26
C ARG A 39 6.91 14.94 -0.25
N LEU A 40 7.09 14.24 -1.37
CA LEU A 40 6.80 12.82 -1.51
C LEU A 40 7.77 11.94 -0.70
N ARG A 41 9.05 12.33 -0.62
CA ARG A 41 10.00 11.67 0.31
C ARG A 41 9.55 11.82 1.76
N ARG A 42 9.14 13.03 2.18
CA ARG A 42 8.62 13.26 3.54
C ARG A 42 7.36 12.44 3.79
N LEU A 43 6.40 12.47 2.87
CA LEU A 43 5.18 11.67 2.93
C LEU A 43 5.49 10.18 3.11
N SER A 44 6.41 9.64 2.30
CA SER A 44 6.84 8.25 2.35
C SER A 44 7.41 7.88 3.73
N ARG A 45 8.27 8.73 4.32
CA ARG A 45 8.81 8.51 5.69
C ARG A 45 7.75 8.61 6.78
N THR A 46 6.80 9.54 6.65
CA THR A 46 5.70 9.68 7.62
C THR A 46 4.70 8.54 7.51
N ALA A 47 4.59 7.90 6.35
CA ALA A 47 3.76 6.71 6.17
C ALA A 47 4.37 5.46 6.82
N ASP A 48 5.66 5.46 7.15
CA ASP A 48 6.33 4.32 7.78
C ASP A 48 5.65 3.94 9.10
N HIS A 49 5.45 2.64 9.32
CA HIS A 49 4.77 2.07 10.49
C HIS A 49 3.32 2.56 10.67
N SER A 50 2.65 2.97 9.58
CA SER A 50 1.26 3.46 9.59
C SER A 50 1.02 4.67 10.49
N LYS A 51 2.07 5.47 10.77
CA LYS A 51 1.97 6.63 11.69
C LYS A 51 0.85 7.60 11.29
N ILE A 52 0.76 7.97 10.01
CA ILE A 52 -0.31 8.84 9.49
C ILE A 52 -1.69 8.28 9.88
N SER A 53 -1.94 7.00 9.59
CA SER A 53 -3.22 6.37 9.88
C SER A 53 -3.51 6.32 11.38
N PHE A 54 -2.52 5.99 12.22
CA PHE A 54 -2.68 5.98 13.67
C PHE A 54 -2.91 7.37 14.25
N THR A 55 -2.28 8.42 13.70
CA THR A 55 -2.55 9.81 14.10
C THR A 55 -4.00 10.18 13.78
N VAL A 56 -4.49 9.85 12.58
CA VAL A 56 -5.90 10.09 12.22
C VAL A 56 -6.84 9.27 13.11
N ALA A 57 -6.53 8.00 13.36
CA ALA A 57 -7.31 7.13 14.24
C ALA A 57 -7.40 7.72 15.66
N ALA A 58 -6.28 8.19 16.21
CA ALA A 58 -6.23 8.81 17.53
C ALA A 58 -7.13 10.06 17.58
N ALA A 59 -7.05 10.94 16.57
CA ALA A 59 -7.92 12.12 16.48
C ALA A 59 -9.41 11.75 16.40
N LEU A 60 -9.77 10.77 15.57
CA LEU A 60 -11.14 10.27 15.45
C LEU A 60 -11.65 9.63 16.76
N ALA A 61 -10.77 8.95 17.51
CA ALA A 61 -11.13 8.28 18.77
C ALA A 61 -11.53 9.26 19.90
N LEU A 62 -11.06 10.52 19.83
CA LEU A 62 -11.43 11.57 20.79
C LEU A 62 -12.92 11.93 20.70
N VAL A 63 -13.55 11.77 19.53
CA VAL A 63 -14.96 12.09 19.33
C VAL A 63 -15.82 10.83 19.52
N PRO A 64 -16.72 10.81 20.53
CA PRO A 64 -17.59 9.66 20.79
C PRO A 64 -18.50 9.30 19.60
N GLY A 65 -19.02 8.07 19.61
CA GLY A 65 -19.99 7.62 18.60
C GLY A 65 -19.31 7.16 17.31
N ARG A 66 -19.79 7.69 16.18
CA ARG A 66 -19.41 7.23 14.83
C ARG A 66 -17.91 7.41 14.52
N PRO A 67 -17.23 8.52 14.86
CA PRO A 67 -15.80 8.68 14.62
C PRO A 67 -14.94 7.67 15.39
N ARG A 68 -15.21 7.45 16.69
CA ARG A 68 -14.51 6.43 17.48
C ARG A 68 -14.68 5.01 16.91
N LYS A 69 -15.89 4.65 16.47
CA LYS A 69 -16.12 3.36 15.79
C LYS A 69 -15.29 3.25 14.50
N ALA A 70 -15.22 4.33 13.71
CA ALA A 70 -14.41 4.36 12.50
C ALA A 70 -12.91 4.20 12.79
N ALA A 71 -12.42 4.81 13.88
CA ALA A 71 -11.04 4.65 14.33
C ALA A 71 -10.71 3.18 14.67
N LEU A 72 -11.59 2.50 15.41
CA LEU A 72 -11.42 1.08 15.76
C LEU A 72 -11.42 0.19 14.52
N ALA A 73 -12.39 0.38 13.63
CA ALA A 73 -12.46 -0.34 12.36
C ALA A 73 -11.21 -0.14 11.50
N GLY A 74 -10.73 1.12 11.43
CA GLY A 74 -9.50 1.47 10.72
C GLY A 74 -8.26 0.78 11.31
N VAL A 75 -8.11 0.77 12.64
CA VAL A 75 -6.99 0.10 13.32
C VAL A 75 -7.06 -1.41 13.13
N GLY A 76 -8.24 -2.02 13.25
CA GLY A 76 -8.46 -3.44 12.96
C GLY A 76 -8.07 -3.79 11.52
N ALA A 77 -8.46 -2.96 10.55
CA ALA A 77 -8.11 -3.15 9.15
C ALA A 77 -6.59 -3.05 8.89
N ILE A 78 -5.89 -2.12 9.54
CA ILE A 78 -4.41 -2.04 9.48
C ILE A 78 -3.77 -3.32 10.01
N ALA A 79 -4.27 -3.86 11.13
CA ALA A 79 -3.73 -5.08 11.73
C ALA A 79 -3.88 -6.27 10.77
N VAL A 80 -5.06 -6.45 10.17
CA VAL A 80 -5.32 -7.51 9.17
C VAL A 80 -4.43 -7.34 7.93
N ALA A 81 -4.31 -6.11 7.40
CA ALA A 81 -3.49 -5.83 6.22
C ALA A 81 -2.00 -6.08 6.49
N SER A 82 -1.51 -5.64 7.65
CA SER A 82 -0.10 -5.80 8.04
C SER A 82 0.26 -7.27 8.26
N ALA A 83 -0.61 -8.03 8.93
CA ALA A 83 -0.43 -9.47 9.12
C ALA A 83 -0.42 -10.18 7.76
N SER A 84 -1.42 -9.94 6.91
CA SER A 84 -1.54 -10.56 5.60
C SER A 84 -0.35 -10.24 4.69
N ALA A 85 0.09 -8.98 4.65
CA ALA A 85 1.22 -8.56 3.80
C ALA A 85 2.54 -9.21 4.24
N ASN A 86 2.81 -9.24 5.55
CA ASN A 86 4.11 -9.71 6.07
C ASN A 86 4.18 -11.24 6.23
N LEU A 87 3.08 -11.89 6.59
CA LEU A 87 3.06 -13.34 6.83
C LEU A 87 2.76 -14.14 5.56
N LEU A 88 1.90 -13.63 4.69
CA LEU A 88 1.49 -14.33 3.47
C LEU A 88 2.18 -13.73 2.25
N GLY A 89 1.91 -12.44 1.98
CA GLY A 89 2.34 -11.80 0.73
C GLY A 89 3.85 -11.89 0.46
N LYS A 90 4.66 -11.44 1.42
CA LYS A 90 6.12 -11.41 1.28
C LYS A 90 6.78 -12.79 1.27
N ARG A 91 6.12 -13.82 1.80
CA ARG A 91 6.64 -15.21 1.79
C ARG A 91 6.30 -15.92 0.49
N LEU A 92 5.14 -15.62 -0.09
CA LEU A 92 4.65 -16.25 -1.32
C LEU A 92 5.32 -15.67 -2.57
N VAL A 93 5.59 -14.36 -2.61
CA VAL A 93 6.18 -13.71 -3.78
C VAL A 93 7.47 -12.98 -3.39
N ARG A 94 8.60 -13.63 -3.66
CA ARG A 94 9.94 -13.04 -3.48
C ARG A 94 10.33 -12.17 -4.68
N ARG A 95 9.56 -11.10 -4.90
CA ARG A 95 9.89 -10.10 -5.93
C ARG A 95 11.00 -9.17 -5.42
N ALA A 96 12.05 -9.01 -6.23
CA ALA A 96 13.10 -8.03 -6.00
C ALA A 96 12.54 -6.60 -6.12
N ARG A 97 13.06 -5.68 -5.30
CA ARG A 97 12.69 -4.26 -5.37
C ARG A 97 13.24 -3.61 -6.65
N PRO A 98 12.67 -2.48 -7.09
CA PRO A 98 13.25 -1.72 -8.18
C PRO A 98 14.69 -1.33 -7.90
N ASP A 99 15.54 -1.50 -8.89
CA ASP A 99 16.90 -0.95 -8.87
C ASP A 99 16.82 0.57 -9.10
N ARG A 100 17.17 1.34 -8.08
CA ARG A 100 17.17 2.80 -8.13
C ARG A 100 18.35 3.36 -8.90
N GLU A 101 19.49 2.68 -8.83
CA GLU A 101 20.72 3.14 -9.46
C GLU A 101 20.63 2.93 -10.97
N ALA A 102 20.22 1.73 -11.39
CA ALA A 102 19.98 1.43 -12.80
C ALA A 102 18.91 2.34 -13.41
N ALA A 103 17.85 2.67 -12.65
CA ALA A 103 16.79 3.58 -13.08
C ALA A 103 17.12 5.07 -12.88
N ARG A 104 18.33 5.40 -12.40
CA ARG A 104 18.81 6.77 -12.15
C ARG A 104 17.84 7.62 -11.32
N VAL A 105 17.24 7.02 -10.29
CA VAL A 105 16.35 7.73 -9.37
C VAL A 105 17.15 8.78 -8.60
N GLU A 106 16.73 10.05 -8.74
CA GLU A 106 17.31 11.20 -8.05
C GLU A 106 17.53 10.95 -6.54
N VAL A 107 18.72 11.29 -6.04
CA VAL A 107 19.10 11.09 -4.63
C VAL A 107 18.16 11.83 -3.68
N ALA A 108 17.63 12.98 -4.11
CA ALA A 108 16.64 13.75 -3.37
C ALA A 108 15.35 12.96 -3.05
N ARG A 109 15.04 11.89 -3.80
CA ARG A 109 13.87 11.02 -3.61
C ARG A 109 14.12 9.87 -2.63
N HIS A 110 15.36 9.57 -2.28
CA HIS A 110 15.69 8.32 -1.59
C HIS A 110 15.11 8.27 -0.18
N VAL A 111 14.56 7.10 0.15
CA VAL A 111 14.23 6.65 1.52
C VAL A 111 15.00 5.36 1.80
N ARG A 112 15.11 4.95 3.07
CA ARG A 112 15.73 3.68 3.45
C ARG A 112 15.10 2.54 2.64
N MET A 113 15.93 1.78 1.93
CA MET A 113 15.47 0.60 1.19
C MET A 113 15.08 -0.50 2.19
N PRO A 114 13.86 -1.05 2.13
CA PRO A 114 13.49 -2.14 3.03
C PRO A 114 14.17 -3.46 2.62
N ASP A 115 14.66 -4.21 3.61
CA ASP A 115 15.37 -5.48 3.39
C ASP A 115 14.43 -6.66 3.03
N SER A 116 13.12 -6.43 3.11
CA SER A 116 12.08 -7.43 2.78
C SER A 116 11.58 -7.31 1.34
N ALA A 117 10.97 -8.39 0.82
CA ALA A 117 10.42 -8.48 -0.54
C ALA A 117 9.54 -7.27 -0.92
N SER A 118 9.53 -6.94 -2.22
CA SER A 118 8.79 -5.79 -2.75
C SER A 118 7.29 -6.03 -2.80
N PHE A 119 6.85 -7.28 -3.02
CA PHE A 119 5.44 -7.58 -3.26
C PHE A 119 4.75 -8.19 -2.03
N PRO A 120 3.52 -7.76 -1.70
CA PRO A 120 2.88 -6.50 -2.09
C PRO A 120 3.42 -5.31 -1.26
N SER A 121 3.07 -4.08 -1.64
CA SER A 121 3.38 -2.88 -0.83
C SER A 121 2.58 -2.86 0.48
N GLY A 122 3.25 -3.13 1.61
CA GLY A 122 2.63 -3.10 2.95
C GLY A 122 2.17 -1.70 3.39
N HIS A 123 2.87 -0.65 2.97
CA HIS A 123 2.48 0.75 3.25
C HIS A 123 1.17 1.08 2.53
N THR A 124 1.06 0.71 1.25
CA THR A 124 -0.17 0.90 0.49
C THR A 124 -1.30 0.08 1.06
N ALA A 125 -1.06 -1.20 1.39
CA ALA A 125 -2.07 -2.08 1.97
C ALA A 125 -2.64 -1.51 3.27
N SER A 126 -1.78 -1.03 4.18
CA SER A 126 -2.22 -0.46 5.45
C SER A 126 -2.97 0.86 5.28
N ALA A 127 -2.48 1.74 4.39
CA ALA A 127 -3.13 3.03 4.13
C ALA A 127 -4.52 2.85 3.48
N VAL A 128 -4.64 1.96 2.49
CA VAL A 128 -5.91 1.66 1.82
C VAL A 128 -6.86 0.94 2.78
N ALA A 129 -6.38 -0.04 3.56
CA ALA A 129 -7.21 -0.72 4.56
C ALA A 129 -7.83 0.27 5.56
N PHE A 130 -7.02 1.19 6.08
CA PHE A 130 -7.49 2.24 6.97
C PHE A 130 -8.53 3.14 6.29
N ALA A 131 -8.21 3.67 5.12
CA ALA A 131 -9.08 4.59 4.38
C ALA A 131 -10.43 3.93 4.03
N THR A 132 -10.42 2.69 3.58
CA THR A 132 -11.64 1.93 3.24
C THR A 132 -12.47 1.65 4.48
N ALA A 133 -11.90 1.12 5.56
CA ALA A 133 -12.65 0.81 6.78
C ALA A 133 -13.23 2.07 7.44
N VAL A 134 -12.42 3.13 7.56
CA VAL A 134 -12.90 4.43 8.07
C VAL A 134 -13.96 5.02 7.14
N GLY A 135 -13.78 4.94 5.82
CA GLY A 135 -14.74 5.46 4.85
C GLY A 135 -16.09 4.76 4.88
N VAL A 136 -16.13 3.44 5.11
CA VAL A 136 -17.39 2.70 5.29
C VAL A 136 -18.12 3.17 6.54
N VAL A 137 -17.40 3.33 7.66
CA VAL A 137 -18.03 3.76 8.92
C VAL A 137 -18.35 5.25 8.92
N LEU A 138 -17.49 6.10 8.36
CA LEU A 138 -17.57 7.57 8.31
C LEU A 138 -17.37 8.08 6.86
N PRO A 139 -18.43 8.09 6.02
CA PRO A 139 -18.35 8.36 4.57
C PRO A 139 -17.71 9.69 4.19
N VAL A 140 -17.91 10.73 5.00
CA VAL A 140 -17.28 12.05 4.81
C VAL A 140 -15.74 11.95 4.80
N ALA A 141 -15.15 10.96 5.48
CA ALA A 141 -13.70 10.75 5.49
C ALA A 141 -13.20 9.89 4.32
N ALA A 142 -14.08 9.25 3.55
CA ALA A 142 -13.69 8.28 2.51
C ALA A 142 -12.84 8.92 1.41
N ALA A 143 -13.31 10.03 0.82
CA ALA A 143 -12.58 10.73 -0.24
C ALA A 143 -11.21 11.27 0.22
N PRO A 144 -11.10 12.06 1.32
CA PRO A 144 -9.80 12.59 1.74
C PRO A 144 -8.81 11.50 2.14
N LEU A 145 -9.27 10.44 2.83
CA LEU A 145 -8.40 9.32 3.18
C LEU A 145 -8.02 8.47 1.97
N GLY A 146 -8.91 8.33 0.99
CA GLY A 146 -8.62 7.66 -0.28
C GLY A 146 -7.53 8.38 -1.06
N VAL A 147 -7.63 9.72 -1.17
CA VAL A 147 -6.58 10.55 -1.80
C VAL A 147 -5.26 10.41 -1.06
N LEU A 148 -5.28 10.45 0.27
CA LEU A 148 -4.08 10.28 1.10
C LEU A 148 -3.45 8.88 0.91
N ALA A 149 -4.25 7.82 0.87
CA ALA A 149 -3.78 6.46 0.62
C ALA A 149 -3.18 6.32 -0.79
N GLY A 150 -3.80 6.93 -1.80
CA GLY A 150 -3.25 7.02 -3.16
C GLY A 150 -1.91 7.75 -3.20
N ALA A 151 -1.80 8.88 -2.49
CA ALA A 151 -0.55 9.64 -2.39
C ALA A 151 0.56 8.85 -1.67
N VAL A 152 0.21 8.10 -0.62
CA VAL A 152 1.14 7.17 0.04
C VAL A 152 1.62 6.11 -0.97
N GLY A 153 0.70 5.47 -1.70
CA GLY A 153 1.04 4.49 -2.73
C GLY A 153 1.98 5.04 -3.80
N TYR A 154 1.64 6.20 -4.36
CA TYR A 154 2.47 6.88 -5.35
C TYR A 154 3.86 7.24 -4.80
N SER A 155 3.94 7.74 -3.55
CA SER A 155 5.23 8.06 -2.93
C SER A 155 6.18 6.86 -2.87
N ARG A 156 5.67 5.62 -2.80
CA ARG A 156 6.49 4.41 -2.79
C ARG A 156 7.09 4.08 -4.17
N VAL A 157 6.36 4.38 -5.24
CA VAL A 157 6.90 4.31 -6.61
C VAL A 157 7.90 5.43 -6.84
N HIS A 158 7.53 6.66 -6.45
CA HIS A 158 8.34 7.86 -6.61
C HIS A 158 9.72 7.76 -5.94
N THR A 159 9.74 7.20 -4.73
CA THR A 159 10.98 6.98 -3.97
C THR A 159 11.71 5.69 -4.38
N GLY A 160 11.22 4.97 -5.39
CA GLY A 160 11.87 3.79 -5.95
C GLY A 160 12.02 2.62 -5.00
N VAL A 161 11.06 2.41 -4.09
CA VAL A 161 11.05 1.20 -3.24
C VAL A 161 10.12 0.12 -3.77
N HIS A 162 9.14 0.47 -4.62
CA HIS A 162 8.09 -0.43 -5.08
C HIS A 162 7.76 -0.15 -6.54
N TYR A 163 7.39 -1.20 -7.27
CA TYR A 163 6.78 -1.05 -8.59
C TYR A 163 5.30 -0.67 -8.48
N PRO A 164 4.71 -0.03 -9.51
CA PRO A 164 3.26 0.23 -9.59
C PRO A 164 2.39 -1.01 -9.31
N GLY A 165 2.78 -2.19 -9.80
CA GLY A 165 2.10 -3.45 -9.54
C GLY A 165 2.13 -3.88 -8.06
N ASP A 166 3.22 -3.58 -7.34
CA ASP A 166 3.30 -3.83 -5.89
C ASP A 166 2.30 -2.95 -5.13
N VAL A 167 2.09 -1.71 -5.61
CA VAL A 167 1.15 -0.74 -5.05
C VAL A 167 -0.29 -1.15 -5.35
N ALA A 168 -0.60 -1.54 -6.59
CA ALA A 168 -1.93 -2.01 -6.98
C ALA A 168 -2.34 -3.26 -6.16
N ALA A 169 -1.44 -4.25 -6.05
CA ALA A 169 -1.69 -5.43 -5.22
C ALA A 169 -1.84 -5.08 -3.73
N GLY A 170 -1.04 -4.12 -3.24
CA GLY A 170 -1.21 -3.56 -1.89
C GLY A 170 -2.59 -2.95 -1.68
N ALA A 171 -3.08 -2.16 -2.64
CA ALA A 171 -4.41 -1.56 -2.56
C ALA A 171 -5.53 -2.61 -2.51
N VAL A 172 -5.47 -3.63 -3.36
CA VAL A 172 -6.43 -4.75 -3.34
C VAL A 172 -6.41 -5.46 -1.99
N LEU A 173 -5.21 -5.78 -1.48
CA LEU A 173 -5.06 -6.40 -0.16
C LEU A 173 -5.63 -5.52 0.95
N GLY A 174 -5.46 -4.21 0.85
CA GLY A 174 -6.00 -3.24 1.80
C GLY A 174 -7.54 -3.26 1.83
N VAL A 175 -8.18 -3.21 0.67
CA VAL A 175 -9.66 -3.29 0.56
C VAL A 175 -10.19 -4.60 1.14
N VAL A 176 -9.58 -5.73 0.81
CA VAL A 176 -9.96 -7.04 1.36
C VAL A 176 -9.79 -7.07 2.88
N SER A 177 -8.68 -6.53 3.39
CA SER A 177 -8.41 -6.47 4.83
C SER A 177 -9.43 -5.61 5.59
N ALA A 178 -9.88 -4.51 4.99
CA ALA A 178 -10.95 -3.68 5.54
C ALA A 178 -12.27 -4.45 5.62
N ALA A 179 -12.64 -5.17 4.56
CA ALA A 179 -13.86 -5.98 4.55
C ALA A 179 -13.82 -7.07 5.65
N VAL A 180 -12.68 -7.75 5.81
CA VAL A 180 -12.49 -8.74 6.89
C VAL A 180 -12.62 -8.10 8.27
N ALA A 181 -11.96 -6.96 8.51
CA ALA A 181 -12.06 -6.29 9.81
C ALA A 181 -13.50 -5.88 10.15
N LEU A 182 -14.22 -5.29 9.19
CA LEU A 182 -15.60 -4.83 9.38
C LEU A 182 -16.57 -6.01 9.65
N THR A 183 -16.40 -7.13 8.97
CA THR A 183 -17.22 -8.33 9.17
C THR A 183 -16.98 -8.97 10.54
N VAL A 184 -15.73 -9.00 11.00
CA VAL A 184 -15.37 -9.48 12.34
C VAL A 184 -15.98 -8.56 13.42
N GLU A 185 -15.88 -7.25 13.26
CA GLU A 185 -16.46 -6.29 14.22
C GLU A 185 -17.99 -6.39 14.30
N ALA A 186 -18.66 -6.55 13.16
CA ALA A 186 -20.11 -6.75 13.11
C ALA A 186 -20.52 -8.03 13.83
N SER A 187 -19.80 -9.13 13.60
CA SER A 187 -20.05 -10.43 14.23
C SER A 187 -19.85 -10.37 15.76
N TRP A 188 -18.78 -9.71 16.20
CA TRP A 188 -18.49 -9.49 17.62
C TRP A 188 -19.53 -8.61 18.33
N SER A 189 -20.06 -7.62 17.62
CA SER A 189 -21.10 -6.74 18.17
C SER A 189 -22.43 -7.49 18.33
N ALA A 190 -22.79 -8.33 17.35
CA ALA A 190 -23.97 -9.18 17.42
C ALA A 190 -23.89 -10.22 18.55
N ALA A 191 -22.70 -10.76 18.82
CA ALA A 191 -22.49 -11.73 19.90
C ALA A 191 -22.57 -11.11 21.31
N ARG A 192 -22.18 -9.84 21.48
CA ARG A 192 -22.24 -9.11 22.77
C ARG A 192 -23.60 -8.46 23.06
N GLY A 193 -24.45 -8.34 22.05
CA GLY A 193 -25.83 -7.86 22.19
C GLY A 193 -26.84 -8.95 22.53
N LYS A 194 -26.38 -10.21 22.64
CA LYS A 194 -27.11 -11.34 23.21
C LYS A 194 -26.63 -11.55 24.65
#